data_AF-A0ABD5QKC0-F1
#
_entry.id   AF-A0ABD5QKC0-F1
#
_cell.length_a   1.000
_cell.length_b   1.000
_cell.length_c   1.000
_cell.angle_alpha   90.00
_cell.angle_beta   90.00
_cell.angle_gamma   90.00
#
_symmetry.space_group_name_H-M   'P 1'
#
loop_
_entity.id
_entity.type
_entity.pdbx_description
1 polymer ?
#
loop_
_entity_poly.entity_id
_entity_poly.type
_entity_poly.pdbx_seq_one_letter_code
_entity_poly.pdbx_strand_id
1 'polypeptide(L)'
;MAVPKGALGSWDARHIVRTMFPLLVVLSTVVLAAGITLEDAEALLAEYGILAVMVPTMIGTGGNLGAILSARLTTRFHLGTTEISPTDRVLWANVGAILALAATVFTALAVGAYAVGAAFGFGLPLPTLLVISLASGMSVAVIAIVFSLATTYASYRLGIDPDDTTIPIVTNVVDVCGMLVFLGVSGIVLGA
;
A
#
# COMPACT_ATOMS: atom_id res chain seq x y z
N MET A 1 -3.88 25.36 -33.75
CA MET A 1 -2.70 24.49 -33.50
C MET A 1 -3.22 23.05 -33.53
N ALA A 2 -2.94 22.32 -34.60
CA ALA A 2 -3.44 20.95 -34.77
C ALA A 2 -2.66 20.03 -33.82
N VAL A 3 -3.38 19.39 -32.89
CA VAL A 3 -2.83 18.35 -32.03
C VAL A 3 -2.28 17.22 -32.92
N PRO A 4 -1.01 16.79 -32.75
CA PRO A 4 -0.44 15.72 -33.54
C PRO A 4 -1.31 14.46 -33.40
N LYS A 5 -1.80 13.93 -34.53
CA LYS A 5 -2.43 12.61 -34.58
C LYS A 5 -1.35 11.56 -34.30
N GLY A 6 -1.25 11.10 -33.06
CA GLY A 6 -0.30 10.08 -32.64
C GLY A 6 0.04 10.03 -31.14
N ALA A 7 -0.36 11.03 -30.35
CA ALA A 7 0.07 11.12 -28.94
C ALA A 7 -1.02 10.81 -27.90
N LEU A 8 -2.26 10.53 -28.29
CA LEU A 8 -3.36 10.22 -27.37
C LEU A 8 -4.19 9.03 -27.91
N GLY A 9 -4.01 7.87 -27.30
CA GLY A 9 -4.98 6.79 -27.18
C GLY A 9 -5.43 6.06 -28.45
N SER A 10 -4.66 5.06 -28.91
CA SER A 10 -5.30 3.88 -29.48
C SER A 10 -5.77 3.01 -28.31
N TRP A 11 -7.07 3.01 -28.02
CA TRP A 11 -7.73 2.00 -27.17
C TRP A 11 -7.76 0.64 -27.88
N ASP A 12 -6.63 0.25 -28.47
CA ASP A 12 -6.43 -1.03 -29.11
C ASP A 12 -5.95 -1.99 -28.02
N ALA A 13 -6.72 -3.05 -27.80
CA ALA A 13 -6.40 -4.09 -26.83
C ALA A 13 -4.98 -4.62 -27.04
N ARG A 14 -4.51 -4.70 -28.29
CA ARG A 14 -3.15 -5.16 -28.59
C ARG A 14 -2.07 -4.23 -28.06
N HIS A 15 -2.30 -2.91 -28.10
CA HIS A 15 -1.37 -1.92 -27.58
C HIS A 15 -1.32 -1.96 -26.05
N ILE A 16 -2.49 -1.98 -25.40
CA ILE A 16 -2.61 -2.06 -23.94
C ILE A 16 -1.90 -3.32 -23.42
N VAL A 17 -2.17 -4.48 -24.03
CA VAL A 17 -1.52 -5.74 -23.62
C VAL A 17 -0.01 -5.67 -23.82
N ARG A 18 0.50 -5.14 -24.94
CA ARG A 18 1.96 -5.03 -25.15
C ARG A 18 2.65 -4.12 -24.15
N THR A 19 1.99 -3.05 -23.70
CA THR A 19 2.56 -2.09 -22.76
C THR A 19 2.45 -2.57 -21.32
N MET A 20 1.30 -3.11 -20.93
CA MET A 20 1.04 -3.56 -19.55
C MET A 20 1.62 -4.93 -19.25
N PHE A 21 1.68 -5.87 -20.22
CA PHE A 21 2.11 -7.25 -19.96
C PHE A 21 3.55 -7.35 -19.41
N PRO A 22 4.56 -6.65 -19.95
CA PRO A 22 5.90 -6.66 -19.36
C PRO A 22 5.93 -6.12 -17.93
N LEU A 23 5.18 -5.03 -17.70
CA LEU A 23 5.05 -4.41 -16.38
C LEU A 23 4.39 -5.38 -15.39
N LEU A 24 3.32 -6.05 -15.79
CA LEU A 24 2.67 -7.11 -15.00
C LEU A 24 3.64 -8.24 -14.66
N VAL A 25 4.41 -8.76 -15.61
CA VAL A 25 5.38 -9.84 -15.35
C VAL A 25 6.42 -9.41 -14.32
N VAL A 26 6.96 -8.19 -14.44
CA VAL A 26 7.94 -7.65 -13.50
C VAL A 26 7.32 -7.50 -12.10
N LEU A 27 6.15 -6.86 -12.01
CA LEU A 27 5.49 -6.63 -10.73
C LEU A 27 5.05 -7.93 -10.06
N SER A 28 4.48 -8.89 -10.82
CA SER A 28 4.18 -10.22 -10.30
C SER A 28 5.42 -10.93 -9.77
N THR A 29 6.56 -10.80 -10.44
CA THR A 29 7.83 -11.37 -9.96
C THR A 29 8.27 -10.73 -8.65
N VAL A 30 8.08 -9.42 -8.47
CA VAL A 30 8.39 -8.72 -7.22
C VAL A 30 7.46 -9.18 -6.09
N VAL A 31 6.16 -9.32 -6.36
CA VAL A 31 5.17 -9.79 -5.37
C VAL A 31 5.44 -11.22 -4.91
N LEU A 32 6.09 -12.07 -5.71
CA LEU A 32 6.51 -13.40 -5.26
C LEU A 32 7.38 -13.35 -3.99
N ALA A 33 8.16 -12.28 -3.79
CA ALA A 33 8.92 -12.11 -2.55
C ALA A 33 8.00 -12.05 -1.32
N ALA A 34 6.85 -11.36 -1.42
CA ALA A 34 5.85 -11.35 -0.35
C ALA A 34 5.25 -12.75 -0.13
N GLY A 35 5.01 -13.50 -1.22
CA GLY A 35 4.54 -14.88 -1.15
C GLY A 35 5.51 -15.82 -0.43
N ILE A 36 6.81 -15.73 -0.73
CA ILE A 36 7.85 -16.51 -0.06
C ILE A 36 7.91 -16.16 1.44
N THR A 37 7.83 -14.88 1.79
CA THR A 37 7.82 -14.48 3.21
C THR A 37 6.58 -14.97 3.96
N LEU A 38 5.46 -15.15 3.26
CA LEU A 38 4.25 -15.74 3.81
C LEU A 38 4.41 -17.24 4.05
N GLU A 39 5.07 -17.95 3.13
CA GLU A 39 5.42 -19.36 3.26
C GLU A 39 6.36 -19.59 4.46
N ASP A 40 7.38 -18.75 4.62
CA ASP A 40 8.30 -18.82 5.77
C ASP A 40 7.57 -18.61 7.11
N ALA A 41 6.45 -17.88 7.10
CA ALA A 41 5.62 -17.63 8.28
C ALA A 41 4.50 -18.65 8.49
N GLU A 42 4.45 -19.75 7.71
CA GLU A 42 3.40 -20.77 7.79
C GLU A 42 3.22 -21.29 9.23
N ALA A 43 4.31 -21.57 9.95
CA ALA A 43 4.25 -22.05 11.32
C ALA A 43 3.55 -21.05 12.27
N LEU A 44 3.89 -19.76 12.16
CA LEU A 44 3.28 -18.68 12.94
C LEU A 44 1.80 -18.54 12.62
N LEU A 45 1.43 -18.61 11.34
CA LEU A 45 0.05 -18.46 10.89
C LEU A 45 -0.81 -19.68 11.21
N ALA A 46 -0.22 -20.88 11.23
CA ALA A 46 -0.87 -22.10 11.65
C ALA A 46 -1.17 -22.10 13.15
N GLU A 47 -0.24 -21.59 13.96
CA GLU A 47 -0.43 -21.40 15.41
C GLU A 47 -1.46 -20.30 15.69
N TYR A 48 -1.35 -19.16 14.99
CA TYR A 48 -2.22 -18.00 15.16
C TYR A 48 -3.06 -17.74 13.90
N GLY A 49 -4.05 -18.61 13.65
CA GLY A 49 -4.92 -18.54 12.46
C GLY A 49 -5.63 -17.20 12.25
N ILE A 50 -5.85 -16.42 13.31
CA ILE A 50 -6.44 -15.08 13.18
C ILE A 50 -5.52 -14.09 12.43
N LEU A 51 -4.20 -14.27 12.50
CA LEU A 51 -3.25 -13.45 11.75
C LEU A 51 -3.39 -13.67 10.24
N ALA A 52 -3.64 -14.90 9.81
CA ALA A 52 -3.86 -15.22 8.39
C ALA A 52 -5.08 -14.49 7.82
N VAL A 53 -6.12 -14.28 8.63
CA VAL A 53 -7.31 -13.48 8.25
C VAL A 53 -6.97 -11.99 8.11
N MET A 54 -6.02 -11.49 8.91
CA MET A 54 -5.61 -10.09 8.88
C MET A 54 -4.69 -9.77 7.69
N VAL A 55 -3.88 -10.71 7.22
CA VAL A 55 -2.86 -10.51 6.17
C VAL A 55 -3.41 -9.80 4.92
N PRO A 56 -4.47 -10.30 4.24
CA PRO A 56 -4.95 -9.66 3.01
C PRO A 56 -5.48 -8.25 3.26
N THR A 57 -6.14 -8.05 4.40
CA THR A 57 -6.71 -6.75 4.74
C THR A 57 -5.63 -5.74 5.11
N MET A 58 -4.58 -6.17 5.81
CA MET A 58 -3.44 -5.35 6.18
C MET A 58 -2.70 -4.84 4.93
N ILE A 59 -2.33 -5.77 4.06
CA ILE A 59 -1.58 -5.47 2.83
C ILE A 59 -2.42 -4.62 1.88
N GLY A 60 -3.64 -5.06 1.58
CA GLY A 60 -4.52 -4.34 0.66
C GLY A 60 -4.88 -2.93 1.14
N THR A 61 -5.11 -2.75 2.44
CA THR A 61 -5.35 -1.41 3.00
C THR A 61 -4.12 -0.53 2.87
N GLY A 62 -2.92 -1.05 3.16
CA GLY A 62 -1.67 -0.34 2.97
C GLY A 62 -1.51 0.18 1.53
N GLY A 63 -1.70 -0.69 0.54
CA GLY A 63 -1.61 -0.34 -0.87
C GLY A 63 -2.64 0.74 -1.26
N ASN A 64 -3.87 0.61 -0.77
CA ASN A 64 -4.93 1.59 -1.00
C ASN A 64 -4.60 2.97 -0.43
N LEU A 65 -3.99 3.06 0.77
CA LEU A 65 -3.56 4.33 1.35
C LEU A 65 -2.52 5.03 0.45
N GLY A 66 -1.55 4.27 -0.06
CA GLY A 66 -0.56 4.76 -1.01
C GLY A 66 -1.17 5.22 -2.33
N ALA A 67 -2.11 4.44 -2.89
CA ALA A 67 -2.81 4.80 -4.12
C ALA A 67 -3.66 6.08 -3.97
N ILE A 68 -4.38 6.25 -2.86
CA ILE A 68 -5.16 7.46 -2.58
C ILE A 68 -4.25 8.69 -2.53
N LEU A 69 -3.13 8.59 -1.82
CA LEU A 69 -2.17 9.70 -1.73
C LEU A 69 -1.56 10.01 -3.10
N SER A 70 -1.09 8.98 -3.80
CA SER A 70 -0.51 9.10 -5.14
C SER A 70 -1.47 9.81 -6.11
N ALA A 71 -2.72 9.34 -6.22
CA ALA A 71 -3.71 9.95 -7.10
C ALA A 71 -3.99 11.43 -6.76
N ARG A 72 -4.04 11.77 -5.46
CA ARG A 72 -4.19 13.16 -5.01
C ARG A 72 -2.99 14.02 -5.37
N LEU A 73 -1.77 13.50 -5.20
CA LEU A 73 -0.55 14.21 -5.57
C LEU A 73 -0.50 14.43 -7.08
N THR A 74 -0.71 13.39 -7.89
CA THR A 74 -0.69 13.50 -9.35
C THR A 74 -1.70 14.51 -9.85
N THR A 75 -2.93 14.48 -9.33
CA THR A 75 -3.98 15.46 -9.69
C THR A 75 -3.53 16.89 -9.40
N ARG A 76 -2.94 17.12 -8.22
CA ARG A 76 -2.51 18.47 -7.84
C ARG A 76 -1.32 18.97 -8.67
N PHE A 77 -0.41 18.07 -9.04
CA PHE A 77 0.69 18.36 -9.96
C PHE A 77 0.19 18.74 -11.36
N HIS A 78 -0.75 17.98 -11.92
CA HIS A 78 -1.35 18.27 -13.22
C HIS A 78 -2.11 19.60 -13.23
N LEU A 79 -2.75 19.96 -12.12
CA LEU A 79 -3.41 21.26 -11.97
C LEU A 79 -2.43 22.42 -11.72
N GLY A 80 -1.13 22.15 -11.53
CA GLY A 80 -0.14 23.17 -11.17
C GLY A 80 -0.37 23.79 -9.78
N THR A 81 -1.14 23.12 -8.93
CA THR A 81 -1.57 23.62 -7.61
C THR A 81 -0.63 23.19 -6.48
N THR A 82 0.48 22.54 -6.81
CA THR A 82 1.42 21.95 -5.85
C THR A 82 2.83 21.95 -6.37
N GLU A 83 3.73 22.38 -5.52
CA GLU A 83 5.14 22.05 -5.57
C GLU A 83 5.39 21.11 -4.38
N ILE A 84 6.13 20.01 -4.57
CA ILE A 84 6.64 19.24 -3.42
C ILE A 84 7.65 20.14 -2.71
N SER A 85 7.12 20.90 -1.77
CA SER A 85 7.83 21.82 -0.91
C SER A 85 7.42 21.52 0.54
N PRO A 86 8.38 21.52 1.49
CA PRO A 86 8.05 21.40 2.91
C PRO A 86 7.11 22.50 3.41
N THR A 87 6.92 23.59 2.65
CA THR A 87 5.99 24.69 2.98
C THR A 87 4.56 24.48 2.49
N ASP A 88 4.26 23.45 1.68
CA ASP A 88 2.90 23.20 1.20
C ASP A 88 2.00 22.65 2.32
N ARG A 89 1.19 23.53 2.90
CA ARG A 89 0.24 23.18 3.96
C ARG A 89 -0.79 22.13 3.54
N VAL A 90 -1.23 22.16 2.29
CA VAL A 90 -2.25 21.25 1.78
C VAL A 90 -1.65 19.86 1.55
N LEU A 91 -0.37 19.79 1.16
CA LEU A 91 0.38 18.53 1.09
C LEU A 91 0.40 17.84 2.46
N TRP A 92 0.84 18.56 3.49
CA TRP A 92 0.92 18.01 4.84
C TRP A 92 -0.46 17.71 5.45
N ALA A 93 -1.50 18.48 5.09
CA ALA A 93 -2.87 18.15 5.47
C ALA A 93 -3.34 16.82 4.85
N ASN A 94 -2.97 16.53 3.60
CA ASN A 94 -3.25 15.23 2.97
C ASN A 94 -2.48 14.10 3.64
N VAL A 95 -1.20 14.29 3.94
CA VAL A 95 -0.39 13.31 4.68
C VAL A 95 -1.01 13.02 6.05
N GLY A 96 -1.39 14.06 6.80
CA GLY A 96 -2.07 13.92 8.09
C GLY A 96 -3.41 13.19 7.96
N ALA A 97 -4.19 13.48 6.93
CA ALA A 97 -5.44 12.78 6.66
C ALA A 97 -5.23 11.28 6.37
N ILE A 98 -4.18 10.93 5.62
CA ILE A 98 -3.82 9.52 5.36
C ILE A 98 -3.39 8.81 6.64
N LEU A 99 -2.59 9.44 7.49
CA LEU A 99 -2.21 8.87 8.79
C LEU A 99 -3.41 8.68 9.72
N ALA A 100 -4.34 9.65 9.76
CA ALA A 100 -5.57 9.53 10.53
C ALA A 100 -6.47 8.41 9.99
N LEU A 101 -6.59 8.30 8.66
CA LEU A 101 -7.31 7.21 8.01
C LEU A 101 -6.67 5.86 8.32
N ALA A 102 -5.35 5.76 8.25
CA ALA A 102 -4.59 4.55 8.61
C ALA A 102 -4.88 4.13 10.05
N ALA A 103 -4.74 5.05 11.01
CA ALA A 103 -5.03 4.78 12.42
C ALA A 103 -6.47 4.25 12.61
N THR A 104 -7.43 4.84 11.90
CA THR A 104 -8.85 4.46 11.99
C THR A 104 -9.09 3.07 11.40
N VAL A 105 -8.61 2.80 10.19
CA VAL A 105 -8.84 1.54 9.49
C VAL A 105 -8.10 0.38 10.15
N PHE A 106 -6.86 0.58 10.61
CA PHE A 106 -6.11 -0.47 11.30
C PHE A 106 -6.64 -0.74 12.72
N THR A 107 -7.22 0.26 13.39
CA THR A 107 -8.00 0.01 14.62
C THR A 107 -9.22 -0.84 14.30
N ALA A 108 -9.97 -0.49 13.25
CA ALA A 108 -11.14 -1.26 12.81
C ALA A 108 -10.78 -2.70 12.42
N LEU A 109 -9.61 -2.90 11.78
CA LEU A 109 -9.09 -4.23 11.47
C LEU A 109 -8.85 -5.07 12.73
N ALA A 110 -8.21 -4.51 13.76
CA ALA A 110 -7.97 -5.21 15.01
C ALA A 110 -9.29 -5.58 15.72
N VAL A 111 -10.24 -4.66 15.76
CA VAL A 111 -11.58 -4.90 16.33
C VAL A 111 -12.35 -5.96 15.53
N GLY A 112 -12.28 -5.90 14.20
CA GLY A 112 -12.88 -6.87 13.31
C GLY A 112 -12.28 -8.26 13.48
N ALA A 113 -10.95 -8.36 13.55
CA ALA A 113 -10.25 -9.61 13.82
C ALA A 113 -10.62 -10.19 15.19
N TYR A 114 -10.71 -9.34 16.22
CA TYR A 114 -11.19 -9.77 17.54
C TYR A 114 -12.62 -10.30 17.51
N ALA A 115 -13.53 -9.62 16.79
CA ALA A 115 -14.91 -10.04 16.65
C ALA A 115 -15.04 -11.38 15.91
N VAL A 116 -14.26 -11.58 14.83
CA VAL A 116 -14.17 -12.86 14.13
C VAL A 116 -13.67 -13.94 15.09
N GLY A 117 -12.59 -13.67 15.82
CA GLY A 117 -12.04 -14.65 16.75
C GLY A 117 -13.02 -15.03 17.88
N ALA A 118 -13.74 -14.05 18.42
CA ALA A 118 -14.77 -14.28 19.41
C ALA A 118 -15.95 -15.10 18.88
N ALA A 119 -16.32 -14.93 17.60
CA ALA A 119 -17.42 -15.66 16.98
C ALA A 119 -17.10 -17.15 16.74
N PHE A 120 -15.84 -17.47 16.42
CA PHE A 120 -15.41 -18.83 16.10
C PHE A 120 -14.64 -19.54 17.24
N GLY A 121 -14.43 -18.86 18.37
CA GLY A 121 -13.81 -19.44 19.56
C GLY A 121 -12.29 -19.63 19.46
N PHE A 122 -11.62 -18.92 18.56
CA PHE A 122 -10.16 -18.91 18.41
C PHE A 122 -9.66 -17.48 18.25
N GLY A 123 -8.52 -17.11 18.82
CA GLY A 123 -7.96 -15.77 18.57
C GLY A 123 -7.08 -15.24 19.67
N LEU A 124 -6.58 -14.02 19.43
CA LEU A 124 -5.71 -13.30 20.34
C LEU A 124 -6.50 -12.24 21.13
N PRO A 125 -6.03 -11.86 22.33
CA PRO A 125 -6.61 -10.75 23.08
C PRO A 125 -6.66 -9.46 22.24
N LEU A 126 -7.73 -8.68 22.38
CA LEU A 126 -7.88 -7.40 21.67
C LEU A 126 -6.67 -6.46 21.82
N PRO A 127 -6.05 -6.29 23.01
CA PRO A 127 -4.85 -5.45 23.14
C PRO A 127 -3.69 -5.92 22.26
N THR A 128 -3.47 -7.24 22.16
CA THR A 128 -2.43 -7.82 21.31
C THR A 128 -2.72 -7.53 19.83
N LEU A 129 -3.95 -7.75 19.38
CA LEU A 129 -4.37 -7.46 18.01
C LEU A 129 -4.26 -5.96 17.67
N LEU A 130 -4.60 -5.08 18.61
CA LEU A 130 -4.45 -3.64 18.45
C LEU A 130 -2.98 -3.25 18.28
N VAL A 131 -2.10 -3.77 19.12
CA VAL A 131 -0.66 -3.50 19.01
C VAL A 131 -0.12 -3.98 17.66
N ILE A 132 -0.40 -5.23 17.27
CA ILE A 132 0.05 -5.78 16.00
C ILE A 132 -0.46 -4.93 14.84
N SER A 133 -1.79 -4.73 14.76
CA SER A 133 -2.43 -4.03 13.65
C SER A 133 -2.00 -2.57 13.54
N LEU A 134 -1.93 -1.83 14.65
CA LEU A 134 -1.55 -0.42 14.63
C LEU A 134 -0.06 -0.24 14.38
N ALA A 135 0.81 -1.02 15.02
CA ALA A 135 2.25 -0.90 14.82
C ALA A 135 2.63 -1.25 13.38
N SER A 136 2.11 -2.36 12.84
CA SER A 136 2.37 -2.72 11.45
C SER A 136 1.70 -1.76 10.48
N GLY A 137 0.41 -1.46 10.68
CA GLY A 137 -0.38 -0.63 9.78
C GLY A 137 0.11 0.80 9.69
N MET A 138 0.49 1.42 10.81
CA MET A 138 1.08 2.76 10.80
C MET A 138 2.46 2.78 10.14
N SER A 139 3.27 1.74 10.36
CA SER A 139 4.57 1.60 9.68
C SER A 139 4.39 1.49 8.17
N VAL A 140 3.43 0.67 7.71
CA VAL A 140 3.07 0.53 6.30
C VAL A 140 2.54 1.84 5.71
N ALA A 141 1.71 2.58 6.45
CA ALA A 141 1.21 3.88 6.01
C ALA A 141 2.35 4.88 5.81
N VAL A 142 3.34 4.91 6.71
CA VAL A 142 4.54 5.75 6.56
C VAL A 142 5.34 5.36 5.32
N ILE A 143 5.56 4.06 5.09
CA ILE A 143 6.23 3.57 3.88
C ILE A 143 5.46 4.02 2.63
N ALA A 144 4.15 3.81 2.60
CA ALA A 144 3.30 4.22 1.49
C ALA A 144 3.39 5.73 1.22
N ILE A 145 3.40 6.56 2.27
CA ILE A 145 3.56 8.02 2.17
C ILE A 145 4.92 8.39 1.56
N VAL A 146 6.00 7.85 2.13
CA VAL A 146 7.37 8.14 1.67
C VAL A 146 7.55 7.77 0.20
N PHE A 147 7.12 6.57 -0.18
CA PHE A 147 7.23 6.11 -1.55
C PHE A 147 6.33 6.91 -2.48
N SER A 148 5.07 7.20 -2.13
CA SER A 148 4.19 8.02 -2.96
C SER A 148 4.80 9.40 -3.26
N LEU A 149 5.33 10.08 -2.24
CA LEU A 149 5.98 11.38 -2.42
C LEU A 149 7.22 11.27 -3.32
N ALA A 150 8.07 10.27 -3.06
CA ALA A 150 9.32 10.07 -3.81
C ALA A 150 9.07 9.71 -5.28
N THR A 151 8.16 8.77 -5.56
CA THR A 151 7.87 8.31 -6.91
C THR A 151 7.10 9.36 -7.70
N THR A 152 6.13 10.06 -7.11
CA THR A 152 5.44 11.16 -7.81
C THR A 152 6.43 12.28 -8.17
N TYR A 153 7.34 12.64 -7.26
CA TYR A 153 8.38 13.62 -7.55
C TYR A 153 9.31 13.18 -8.68
N ALA A 154 9.77 11.92 -8.64
CA ALA A 154 10.65 11.36 -9.65
C ALA A 154 9.99 11.32 -11.03
N SER A 155 8.75 10.82 -11.12
CA SER A 155 7.98 10.77 -12.36
C SER A 155 7.76 12.16 -12.95
N TYR A 156 7.40 13.14 -12.11
CA TYR A 156 7.25 14.54 -12.53
C TYR A 156 8.56 15.12 -13.08
N ARG A 157 9.70 14.88 -12.42
CA ARG A 157 11.01 15.34 -12.91
C ARG A 157 11.43 14.68 -14.22
N LEU A 158 11.04 13.44 -14.44
CA LEU A 158 11.35 12.69 -15.65
C LEU A 158 10.37 12.98 -16.80
N GLY A 159 9.32 13.76 -16.56
CA GLY A 159 8.28 14.06 -17.55
C GLY A 159 7.40 12.84 -17.88
N ILE A 160 7.35 11.86 -16.99
CA ILE A 160 6.53 10.65 -17.12
C ILE A 160 5.25 10.87 -16.32
N ASP A 161 4.11 10.38 -16.81
CA ASP A 161 2.85 10.43 -16.07
C ASP A 161 3.02 9.67 -14.74
N PRO A 162 2.89 10.35 -13.58
CA PRO A 162 2.96 9.68 -12.30
C PRO A 162 1.87 8.63 -12.13
N ASP A 163 0.72 8.71 -12.79
CA ASP A 163 -0.36 7.73 -12.62
C ASP A 163 -0.02 6.37 -13.24
N ASP A 164 0.76 6.35 -14.33
CA ASP A 164 1.20 5.12 -15.01
C ASP A 164 2.33 4.38 -14.27
N THR A 165 3.00 5.06 -13.33
CA THR A 165 4.23 4.56 -12.68
C THR A 165 4.14 4.52 -11.16
N THR A 166 3.66 5.58 -10.53
CA THR A 166 3.63 5.76 -9.06
C THR A 166 2.71 4.74 -8.42
N ILE A 167 1.47 4.58 -8.89
CA ILE A 167 0.49 3.68 -8.26
C ILE A 167 0.97 2.22 -8.33
N PRO A 168 1.39 1.67 -9.50
CA PRO A 168 1.91 0.31 -9.55
C PRO A 168 3.17 0.09 -8.71
N ILE A 169 4.08 1.06 -8.64
CA ILE A 169 5.30 0.95 -7.83
C ILE A 169 4.96 0.96 -6.34
N VAL A 170 4.17 1.93 -5.89
CA VAL A 170 3.82 2.10 -4.46
C VAL A 170 3.08 0.87 -3.95
N THR A 171 2.11 0.37 -4.70
CA THR A 171 1.34 -0.83 -4.30
C THR A 171 2.24 -2.05 -4.14
N ASN A 172 3.15 -2.32 -5.09
CA ASN A 172 4.07 -3.46 -4.99
C ASN A 172 5.07 -3.33 -3.83
N VAL A 173 5.60 -2.12 -3.60
CA VAL A 173 6.49 -1.87 -2.46
C VAL A 173 5.74 -2.11 -1.15
N VAL A 174 4.50 -1.62 -1.04
CA VAL A 174 3.68 -1.82 0.14
C VAL A 174 3.27 -3.28 0.32
N ASP A 175 3.08 -4.05 -0.76
CA ASP A 175 2.79 -5.47 -0.65
C ASP A 175 3.95 -6.23 0.00
N VAL A 176 5.18 -6.02 -0.50
CA VAL A 176 6.38 -6.68 0.05
C VAL A 176 6.70 -6.16 1.45
N CYS A 177 6.78 -4.85 1.63
CA CYS A 177 7.11 -4.26 2.93
C CYS A 177 6.01 -4.52 3.96
N GLY A 178 4.75 -4.48 3.56
CA GLY A 178 3.61 -4.71 4.42
C GLY A 178 3.56 -6.14 4.94
N MET A 179 3.85 -7.11 4.08
CA MET A 179 3.98 -8.50 4.50
C MET A 179 5.11 -8.67 5.53
N LEU A 180 6.31 -8.17 5.23
CA LEU A 180 7.48 -8.24 6.12
C LEU A 180 7.22 -7.56 7.48
N VAL A 181 6.68 -6.35 7.45
CA VAL A 181 6.42 -5.56 8.66
C VAL A 181 5.33 -6.22 9.49
N PHE A 182 4.25 -6.69 8.87
CA PHE A 182 3.17 -7.36 9.60
C PHE A 182 3.66 -8.62 10.31
N LEU A 183 4.37 -9.50 9.59
CA LEU A 183 4.89 -10.75 10.15
C LEU A 183 5.97 -10.48 11.19
N GLY A 184 6.89 -9.55 10.93
CA GLY A 184 7.95 -9.17 11.88
C GLY A 184 7.39 -8.59 13.19
N VAL A 185 6.42 -7.68 13.10
CA VAL A 185 5.74 -7.15 14.30
C VAL A 185 4.99 -8.25 15.03
N SER A 186 4.32 -9.14 14.31
CA SER A 186 3.59 -10.26 14.90
C SER A 186 4.51 -11.21 15.66
N GLY A 187 5.65 -11.60 15.07
CA GLY A 187 6.67 -12.42 15.72
C GLY A 187 7.23 -11.76 16.99
N ILE A 188 7.60 -10.48 16.92
CA ILE A 188 8.11 -9.73 18.09
C ILE A 188 7.08 -9.68 19.23
N VAL A 189 5.81 -9.41 18.91
CA VAL A 189 4.75 -9.27 19.92
C VAL A 189 4.38 -10.61 20.55
N LEU A 190 4.43 -11.70 19.76
CA LEU A 190 4.06 -13.04 20.20
C LEU A 190 5.25 -13.84 20.76
N GLY A 191 6.47 -13.32 20.64
CA GLY A 191 7.70 -13.98 21.12
C GLY A 191 8.11 -15.18 20.28
N ALA A 192 7.76 -15.15 18.98
CA ALA A 192 8.06 -16.19 17.99
C ALA A 192 9.21 -15.78 17.07
#